data_AF-A0A662BZY7-F1
#
_entry.id   AF-A0A662BZY7-F1
#
_cell.length_a   1.000
_cell.length_b   1.000
_cell.length_c   1.000
_cell.angle_alpha   90.00
_cell.angle_beta   90.00
_cell.angle_gamma   90.00
#
_symmetry.space_group_name_H-M   'P 1'
#
loop_
_entity.id
_entity.type
_entity.pdbx_description
1 polymer ?
#
loop_
_entity_poly.entity_id
_entity_poly.type
_entity_poly.pdbx_seq_one_letter_code
_entity_poly.pdbx_strand_id
1 'polypeptide(L)'
;MLRNLLKYIALLSLVMFNYLVIGQETKMIVIENSHYLEVTEELGPDVKILKENVILKHDSAYMYCDSAYFNDKDNSFIAFG
;
A
#
# COMPACT_ATOMS: atom_id res chain seq x y z
N MET A 1 -9.78 -47.10 -11.17
CA MET A 1 -9.35 -46.55 -9.86
C MET A 1 -8.24 -45.50 -10.01
N LEU A 2 -7.12 -45.83 -10.67
CA LEU A 2 -5.97 -44.93 -10.85
C LEU A 2 -6.28 -43.59 -11.54
N ARG A 3 -7.13 -43.58 -12.57
CA ARG A 3 -7.53 -42.35 -13.29
C ARG A 3 -8.29 -41.34 -12.43
N ASN A 4 -9.08 -41.82 -11.46
CA ASN A 4 -9.81 -40.94 -10.55
C ASN A 4 -8.88 -40.43 -9.44
N LEU A 5 -7.95 -41.26 -8.97
CA LEU A 5 -6.91 -40.86 -8.02
C LEU A 5 -6.02 -39.74 -8.59
N LEU A 6 -5.61 -39.84 -9.86
CA LEU A 6 -4.87 -38.78 -10.58
C LEU A 6 -5.62 -37.44 -10.61
N LYS A 7 -6.95 -37.45 -10.77
CA LYS A 7 -7.76 -36.22 -10.75
C LYS A 7 -7.79 -35.58 -9.35
N TYR A 8 -7.88 -36.38 -8.29
CA TYR A 8 -7.84 -35.87 -6.92
C TYR A 8 -6.47 -35.30 -6.56
N ILE A 9 -5.39 -35.94 -6.99
CA ILE A 9 -4.02 -35.41 -6.81
C ILE A 9 -3.85 -34.08 -7.57
N ALA A 10 -4.33 -34.00 -8.82
CA ALA A 10 -4.29 -32.75 -9.59
C ALA A 10 -5.10 -31.64 -8.91
N LEU A 11 -6.30 -31.94 -8.38
CA LEU A 11 -7.13 -30.99 -7.64
C LEU A 11 -6.44 -30.49 -6.36
N LEU A 12 -5.85 -31.40 -5.58
CA LEU A 12 -5.08 -31.06 -4.38
C LEU A 12 -3.87 -30.19 -4.72
N SER A 13 -3.15 -30.51 -5.80
CA SER A 13 -2.01 -29.70 -6.25
C SER A 13 -2.40 -28.28 -6.67
N LEU A 14 -3.58 -28.11 -7.28
CA LEU A 14 -4.12 -26.81 -7.68
C LEU A 14 -4.45 -25.93 -6.46
N VAL A 15 -5.01 -26.54 -5.41
CA VAL A 15 -5.34 -25.83 -4.15
C VAL A 15 -4.06 -25.40 -3.42
N MET A 16 -3.03 -26.26 -3.40
CA MET A 16 -1.77 -25.98 -2.73
C MET A 16 -0.91 -24.88 -3.39
N PHE A 17 -1.13 -24.58 -4.67
CA PHE A 17 -0.38 -23.55 -5.40
C PHE A 17 -0.61 -22.12 -4.87
N ASN A 18 -1.77 -21.86 -4.24
CA ASN A 18 -2.10 -20.53 -3.70
C ASN A 18 -1.22 -20.15 -2.49
N TYR A 19 -0.64 -21.13 -1.79
CA TYR A 19 0.26 -20.87 -0.67
C TYR A 19 1.66 -20.41 -1.08
N LEU A 20 2.00 -20.48 -2.38
CA LEU A 20 3.29 -20.01 -2.90
C LEU A 20 3.29 -18.51 -3.21
N VAL A 21 2.14 -17.83 -3.14
CA VAL A 21 2.07 -16.37 -3.26
C VAL A 21 2.48 -15.75 -1.93
N ILE A 22 3.79 -15.78 -1.65
CA ILE A 22 4.40 -15.14 -0.49
C ILE A 22 5.30 -14.01 -0.99
N GLY A 23 5.03 -12.78 -0.55
CA GLY A 23 5.97 -11.66 -0.62
C GLY A 23 5.63 -10.59 -1.66
N GLN A 24 4.64 -9.73 -1.38
CA GLN A 24 4.75 -8.36 -1.88
C GLN A 24 5.85 -7.68 -1.07
N GLU A 25 6.88 -7.19 -1.76
CA GLU A 25 7.88 -6.33 -1.13
C GLU A 25 7.16 -5.11 -0.55
N THR A 26 7.42 -4.81 0.72
CA THR A 26 6.89 -3.61 1.36
C THR A 26 7.59 -2.40 0.74
N LYS A 27 6.88 -1.68 -0.12
CA LYS A 27 7.36 -0.46 -0.76
C LYS A 27 6.87 0.74 0.04
N MET A 28 7.73 1.76 0.14
CA MET A 28 7.38 3.01 0.79
C MET A 28 6.47 3.83 -0.11
N ILE A 29 5.56 4.58 0.50
CA ILE A 29 4.83 5.65 -0.16
C ILE A 29 5.75 6.88 -0.21
N VAL A 30 5.94 7.42 -1.41
CA VAL A 30 6.76 8.59 -1.69
C VAL A 30 5.86 9.78 -1.97
N ILE A 31 6.21 10.94 -1.42
CA ILE A 31 5.57 12.21 -1.75
C ILE A 31 6.25 12.73 -3.01
N GLU A 32 5.58 12.61 -4.15
CA GLU A 32 6.06 13.13 -5.44
C GLU A 32 5.80 14.64 -5.55
N ASN A 33 4.69 15.11 -4.97
CA ASN A 33 4.37 16.54 -4.96
C ASN A 33 3.51 16.93 -3.76
N SER A 34 3.71 18.16 -3.27
CA SER A 34 2.81 18.92 -2.41
C SER A 34 3.22 20.39 -2.47
N HIS A 35 2.28 21.32 -2.56
CA HIS A 35 2.66 22.74 -2.54
C HIS A 35 3.17 23.17 -1.16
N TYR A 36 2.51 22.69 -0.10
CA TYR A 36 2.88 23.00 1.28
C TYR A 36 3.01 21.74 2.13
N LEU A 37 3.96 21.80 3.07
CA LEU A 37 4.12 20.85 4.17
C LEU A 37 4.04 21.66 5.47
N GLU A 38 3.07 21.34 6.31
CA GLU A 38 2.86 21.98 7.60
C GLU A 38 3.16 20.99 8.73
N VAL A 39 3.93 21.43 9.72
CA VAL A 39 4.19 20.66 10.95
C VAL A 39 3.22 21.15 12.01
N THR A 40 2.52 20.23 12.66
CA THR A 40 1.57 20.55 13.73
C THR A 40 1.77 19.57 14.89
N GLU A 41 1.68 20.08 16.12
CA GLU A 41 1.68 19.22 17.32
C GLU A 41 0.26 18.72 17.66
N GLU A 42 -0.79 19.31 17.08
CA GLU A 42 -2.19 18.97 17.37
C GLU A 42 -2.56 17.55 16.94
N LEU A 43 -1.93 17.05 15.88
CA LEU A 43 -2.14 15.70 15.34
C LEU A 43 -1.09 14.69 15.85
N GLY A 44 -0.16 15.15 16.68
CA GLY A 44 0.97 14.36 17.18
C GLY A 44 2.30 14.74 16.51
N PRO A 45 3.44 14.45 17.17
CA PRO A 45 4.77 14.95 16.76
C PRO A 45 5.26 14.37 15.44
N ASP A 46 4.73 13.22 15.03
CA ASP A 46 5.13 12.49 13.83
C ASP A 46 4.23 12.83 12.63
N VAL A 47 3.18 13.66 12.82
CA VAL A 47 2.19 13.98 11.79
C VAL A 47 2.45 15.34 11.16
N LYS A 48 2.47 15.36 9.82
CA LYS A 48 2.59 16.55 8.99
C LYS A 48 1.39 16.65 8.05
N ILE A 49 1.01 17.86 7.68
CA ILE A 49 -0.09 18.10 6.73
C ILE A 49 0.49 18.50 5.38
N LEU A 50 0.20 17.72 4.34
CA LEU A 50 0.44 18.06 2.95
C LEU A 50 -0.78 18.81 2.41
N LYS A 51 -0.57 19.96 1.75
CA LYS A 51 -1.65 20.76 1.18
C LYS A 51 -1.37 21.13 -0.27
N GLU A 52 -2.44 21.15 -1.04
CA GLU A 52 -2.56 21.54 -2.44
C GLU A 52 -1.77 20.68 -3.43
N ASN A 53 -2.50 20.11 -4.40
CA ASN A 53 -1.95 19.30 -5.49
C ASN A 53 -1.06 18.15 -5.00
N VAL A 54 -1.48 17.43 -3.97
CA VAL A 54 -0.67 16.36 -3.39
C VAL A 54 -0.65 15.15 -4.33
N ILE A 55 0.56 14.64 -4.61
CA ILE A 55 0.78 13.44 -5.41
C ILE A 55 1.60 12.47 -4.57
N LEU A 56 1.01 11.32 -4.27
CA LEU A 56 1.65 10.22 -3.57
C LEU A 56 1.91 9.08 -4.55
N LYS A 57 3.04 8.40 -4.41
CA LYS A 57 3.41 7.25 -5.23
C LYS A 57 3.69 6.04 -4.37
N HIS A 58 3.09 4.91 -4.74
CA HIS A 58 3.40 3.60 -4.17
C HIS A 58 3.66 2.62 -5.32
N ASP A 59 4.93 2.25 -5.49
CA ASP A 59 5.39 1.46 -6.63
C ASP A 59 5.07 2.09 -8.01
N SER A 60 4.18 1.47 -8.77
CA SER A 60 3.70 1.94 -10.07
C SER A 60 2.37 2.70 -9.97
N ALA A 61 1.80 2.82 -8.76
CA ALA A 61 0.54 3.51 -8.51
C ALA A 61 0.77 4.96 -8.08
N TYR A 62 -0.09 5.84 -8.58
CA TYR A 62 -0.15 7.25 -8.22
C TYR A 62 -1.50 7.56 -7.57
N MET A 63 -1.49 8.36 -6.51
CA MET A 63 -2.66 8.87 -5.82
C MET A 63 -2.59 10.40 -5.84
N TYR A 64 -3.63 11.01 -6.40
CA TYR A 64 -3.78 12.47 -6.50
C TYR A 64 -4.85 12.90 -5.50
N CYS A 65 -4.56 13.90 -4.68
CA CYS A 65 -5.50 14.43 -3.68
C CYS A 65 -5.24 15.91 -3.37
N ASP A 66 -6.23 16.58 -2.77
CA ASP A 66 -6.12 18.00 -2.42
C ASP A 66 -5.22 18.22 -1.19
N SER A 67 -5.27 17.31 -0.21
CA SER A 67 -4.44 17.34 0.99
C SER A 67 -4.23 15.94 1.58
N ALA A 68 -3.26 15.78 2.47
CA ALA A 68 -3.07 14.53 3.19
C ALA A 68 -2.42 14.74 4.56
N TYR A 69 -2.75 13.91 5.55
CA TYR A 69 -1.95 13.77 6.76
C TYR A 69 -0.90 12.70 6.53
N PHE A 70 0.35 13.05 6.77
CA PHE A 70 1.50 12.18 6.62
C PHE A 70 2.09 11.89 8.00
N ASN A 71 2.05 10.63 8.43
CA ASN A 71 2.79 10.16 9.59
C ASN A 71 4.14 9.61 9.13
N ASP A 72 5.22 10.27 9.51
CA ASP A 72 6.57 9.95 9.04
C ASP A 72 7.17 8.71 9.70
N LYS A 73 6.80 8.43 10.94
CA LYS A 73 7.20 7.24 11.69
C LYS A 73 6.71 5.95 11.06
N ASP A 74 5.45 5.94 10.60
CA ASP A 74 4.81 4.73 10.07
C ASP A 74 4.74 4.70 8.53
N ASN A 75 5.22 5.75 7.85
CA ASN A 75 5.05 5.97 6.40
C ASN A 75 3.60 5.79 5.94
N SER A 76 2.67 6.34 6.72
CA SER A 76 1.24 6.21 6.46
C SER A 76 0.60 7.55 6.12
N PHE A 77 -0.45 7.49 5.31
CA PHE A 77 -1.12 8.66 4.77
C PHE A 77 -2.63 8.55 4.95
N ILE A 78 -3.25 9.64 5.36
CA ILE A 78 -4.71 9.83 5.26
C ILE A 78 -4.91 10.91 4.21
N ALA A 79 -5.40 10.52 3.03
CA ALA A 79 -5.61 11.44 1.91
C ALA A 79 -7.03 12.03 1.92
N PHE A 80 -7.14 13.28 1.46
CA PHE A 80 -8.39 14.03 1.32
C PHE A 80 -8.41 14.72 -0.05
N GLY A 81 -9.53 14.66 -0.78
CA GLY A 81 -9.70 15.27 -2.09
C GLY A 81 -11.14 15.19 -2.56
#